data_AF-A0A200QD85-F1
#
_entry.id   AF-A0A200QD85-F1
#
_cell.length_a   1.000
_cell.length_b   1.000
_cell.length_c   1.000
_cell.angle_alpha   90.00
_cell.angle_beta   90.00
_cell.angle_gamma   90.00
#
_symmetry.space_group_name_H-M   'P 1'
#
loop_
_entity.id
_entity.type
_entity.pdbx_description
1 polymer ?
#
loop_
_entity_poly.entity_id
_entity_poly.type
_entity_poly.pdbx_seq_one_letter_code
_entity_poly.pdbx_strand_id
1 'polypeptide(L)'
;MLEVLILILGGCYFKDESTTLDEAEEASHELYCERAQIKDGQTVLDVGCGQGGLLLHIAQKYKNCHVTGITNSNAQKNYIVMQAEKLQLSNVDVISADVTKFETEKTFDRIFVIEAIEHMKNIKLFLKKLSSWMEEDGLLFVDHICNKTFNYHFEALDEDDWYSGFILPKGCVTILSASALLYFQVKLIK
;
A
#
# COMPACT_ATOMS: atom_id res chain seq x y z
N MET A 1 -24.59 -14.95 -0.13
CA MET A 1 -23.59 -13.86 -0.15
C MET A 1 -22.29 -14.48 -0.60
N LEU A 2 -21.65 -13.96 -1.63
CA LEU A 2 -20.30 -14.39 -2.00
C LEU A 2 -19.35 -13.76 -0.98
N GLU A 3 -18.83 -14.56 -0.05
CA GLU A 3 -17.69 -14.18 0.78
C GLU A 3 -16.47 -14.10 -0.15
N VAL A 4 -16.20 -12.90 -0.64
CA VAL A 4 -14.91 -12.59 -1.25
C VAL A 4 -14.00 -12.15 -0.11
N LEU A 5 -13.04 -13.01 0.23
CA LEU A 5 -12.04 -12.72 1.25
C LEU A 5 -11.18 -11.54 0.76
N ILE A 6 -11.38 -10.36 1.36
CA ILE A 6 -10.62 -9.14 1.04
C ILE A 6 -9.30 -9.21 1.80
N LEU A 7 -8.34 -9.95 1.25
CA LEU A 7 -7.07 -10.24 1.92
C LEU A 7 -6.19 -8.99 2.11
N ILE A 8 -5.88 -8.68 3.37
CA ILE A 8 -4.82 -7.74 3.75
C ILE A 8 -3.53 -8.52 4.04
N LEU A 9 -2.40 -8.03 3.51
CA LEU A 9 -1.05 -8.50 3.84
C LEU A 9 -0.28 -7.40 4.57
N GLY A 10 -0.85 -6.94 5.70
CA GLY A 10 -0.36 -5.85 6.55
C GLY A 10 -1.16 -5.73 7.86
N GLY A 11 -0.92 -4.69 8.63
CA GLY A 11 -1.58 -4.42 9.91
C GLY A 11 -3.10 -4.22 9.79
N CYS A 12 -3.83 -4.84 10.72
CA CYS A 12 -5.29 -4.73 10.84
C CYS A 12 -5.69 -3.90 12.09
N TYR A 13 -6.89 -3.31 12.07
CA TYR A 13 -7.36 -2.44 13.15
C TYR A 13 -8.44 -3.12 14.00
N PHE A 14 -8.05 -3.57 15.20
CA PHE A 14 -8.95 -4.21 16.16
C PHE A 14 -9.55 -3.14 17.09
N LYS A 15 -10.87 -2.95 17.02
CA LYS A 15 -11.57 -1.96 17.87
C LYS A 15 -11.74 -2.45 19.30
N ASP A 16 -11.96 -3.75 19.46
CA ASP A 16 -12.17 -4.43 20.73
C ASP A 16 -11.60 -5.85 20.67
N GLU A 17 -11.54 -6.52 21.83
CA GLU A 17 -10.99 -7.88 21.95
C GLU A 17 -11.79 -8.94 21.19
N SER A 18 -13.07 -8.66 20.88
CA SER A 18 -13.95 -9.57 20.14
C SER A 18 -13.93 -9.36 18.63
N THR A 19 -13.25 -8.30 18.14
CA THR A 19 -13.17 -7.99 16.71
C THR A 19 -12.51 -9.15 15.97
N THR A 20 -13.22 -9.69 14.99
CA THR A 20 -12.71 -10.75 14.12
C THR A 20 -11.68 -10.21 13.13
N LEU A 21 -10.91 -11.10 12.49
CA LEU A 21 -9.93 -10.67 11.49
C LEU A 21 -10.60 -9.94 10.32
N ASP A 22 -11.68 -10.49 9.77
CA ASP A 22 -12.41 -9.89 8.66
C ASP A 22 -12.92 -8.48 9.01
N GLU A 23 -13.46 -8.30 10.21
CA GLU A 23 -13.88 -6.98 10.71
C GLU A 23 -12.69 -6.02 10.89
N ALA A 24 -11.54 -6.52 11.34
CA ALA A 24 -10.33 -5.72 11.51
C ALA A 24 -9.71 -5.31 10.17
N GLU A 25 -9.80 -6.16 9.14
CA GLU A 25 -9.39 -5.85 7.77
C GLU A 25 -10.27 -4.73 7.20
N GLU A 26 -11.60 -4.87 7.29
CA GLU A 26 -12.53 -3.83 6.86
C GLU A 26 -12.32 -2.52 7.62
N ALA A 27 -12.13 -2.58 8.94
CA ALA A 27 -11.85 -1.41 9.76
C ALA A 27 -10.55 -0.70 9.37
N SER A 28 -9.50 -1.43 8.99
CA SER A 28 -8.27 -0.84 8.44
C SER A 28 -8.52 -0.14 7.11
N HIS A 29 -9.22 -0.77 6.16
CA HIS A 29 -9.54 -0.14 4.88
C HIS A 29 -10.34 1.15 5.04
N GLU A 30 -11.31 1.15 5.95
CA GLU A 30 -12.09 2.32 6.32
C GLU A 30 -11.21 3.45 6.87
N LEU A 31 -10.29 3.11 7.79
CA LEU A 31 -9.36 4.07 8.38
C LEU A 31 -8.41 4.67 7.32
N TYR A 32 -7.94 3.86 6.37
CA TYR A 32 -7.13 4.34 5.25
C TYR A 32 -7.94 5.30 4.35
N CYS A 33 -9.18 4.94 4.01
CA CYS A 33 -10.04 5.81 3.21
C CYS A 33 -10.32 7.14 3.90
N GLU A 34 -10.59 7.12 5.21
CA GLU A 34 -10.82 8.32 6.02
C GLU A 34 -9.58 9.22 6.03
N ARG A 35 -8.42 8.67 6.42
CA ARG A 35 -7.18 9.44 6.58
C ARG A 35 -6.60 9.94 5.25
N ALA A 36 -6.74 9.16 4.18
CA ALA A 36 -6.38 9.58 2.83
C ALA A 36 -7.42 10.51 2.20
N GLN A 37 -8.53 10.79 2.89
CA GLN A 37 -9.61 11.67 2.42
C GLN A 37 -10.13 11.25 1.05
N ILE A 38 -10.43 9.96 0.89
CA ILE A 38 -11.03 9.42 -0.32
C ILE A 38 -12.44 10.00 -0.51
N LYS A 39 -12.72 10.39 -1.75
CA LYS A 39 -14.01 10.86 -2.20
C LYS A 39 -14.37 10.16 -3.49
N ASP A 40 -15.67 9.93 -3.68
CA ASP A 40 -16.17 9.34 -4.92
C ASP A 40 -15.83 10.21 -6.13
N GLY A 41 -15.48 9.58 -7.26
CA GLY A 41 -15.05 10.27 -8.48
C GLY A 41 -13.54 10.47 -8.64
N GLN A 42 -12.73 10.05 -7.66
CA GLN A 42 -11.27 10.21 -7.69
C GLN A 42 -10.55 9.11 -8.48
N THR A 43 -9.41 9.46 -9.04
CA THR A 43 -8.41 8.52 -9.55
C THR A 43 -7.47 8.10 -8.42
N VAL A 44 -7.37 6.80 -8.19
CA VAL A 44 -6.64 6.23 -7.05
C VAL A 44 -5.56 5.27 -7.53
N LEU A 45 -4.34 5.42 -7.03
CA LEU A 45 -3.25 4.48 -7.23
C LEU A 45 -2.93 3.75 -5.93
N ASP A 46 -2.89 2.43 -5.94
CA ASP A 46 -2.44 1.59 -4.84
C ASP A 46 -1.10 0.91 -5.21
N VAL A 47 -0.01 1.40 -4.62
CA VAL A 47 1.36 0.94 -4.92
C VAL A 47 1.76 -0.18 -3.97
N GLY A 48 2.09 -1.34 -4.55
CA GLY A 48 2.33 -2.54 -3.77
C GLY A 48 1.03 -3.17 -3.29
N CYS A 49 0.00 -3.18 -4.13
CA CYS A 49 -1.39 -3.48 -3.75
C CYS A 49 -1.66 -4.91 -3.23
N GLY A 50 -0.65 -5.78 -3.12
CA GLY A 50 -0.80 -7.13 -2.57
C GLY A 50 -1.86 -7.95 -3.30
N GLN A 51 -2.82 -8.52 -2.57
CA GLN A 51 -3.98 -9.22 -3.15
C GLN A 51 -5.15 -8.28 -3.50
N GLY A 52 -4.95 -6.97 -3.37
CA GLY A 52 -5.89 -5.92 -3.74
C GLY A 52 -7.00 -5.66 -2.75
N GLY A 53 -6.81 -5.97 -1.47
CA GLY A 53 -7.84 -5.76 -0.45
C GLY A 53 -8.38 -4.32 -0.42
N LEU A 54 -7.48 -3.35 -0.22
CA LEU A 54 -7.81 -1.92 -0.22
C LEU A 54 -8.35 -1.46 -1.59
N LEU A 55 -7.68 -1.89 -2.67
CA LEU A 55 -8.07 -1.58 -4.03
C LEU A 55 -9.52 -1.96 -4.33
N LEU A 56 -9.91 -3.20 -4.00
CA LEU A 56 -11.26 -3.72 -4.23
C LEU A 56 -12.28 -3.06 -3.30
N HIS A 57 -11.90 -2.80 -2.04
CA HIS A 57 -12.73 -2.06 -1.08
C HIS A 57 -13.07 -0.66 -1.62
N ILE A 58 -12.07 0.12 -2.07
CA ILE A 58 -12.30 1.45 -2.63
C ILE A 58 -13.18 1.37 -3.87
N ALA A 59 -12.86 0.48 -4.82
CA ALA A 59 -13.63 0.34 -6.06
C ALA A 59 -15.09 -0.06 -5.81
N GLN A 60 -15.33 -0.89 -4.79
CA GLN A 60 -16.68 -1.30 -4.41
C GLN A 60 -17.46 -0.19 -3.72
N LYS A 61 -16.82 0.56 -2.81
CA LYS A 61 -17.46 1.61 -2.01
C LYS A 61 -17.69 2.91 -2.80
N TYR A 62 -16.74 3.29 -3.64
CA TYR A 62 -16.75 4.53 -4.42
C TYR A 62 -16.86 4.21 -5.91
N LYS A 63 -18.09 4.07 -6.39
CA LYS A 63 -18.40 3.55 -7.74
C LYS A 63 -17.90 4.45 -8.87
N ASN A 64 -17.74 5.74 -8.62
CA ASN A 64 -17.24 6.69 -9.60
C ASN A 64 -15.71 6.88 -9.50
N CYS A 65 -15.05 6.31 -8.49
CA CYS A 65 -13.59 6.25 -8.48
C CYS A 65 -13.08 5.29 -9.55
N HIS A 66 -11.89 5.56 -10.08
CA HIS A 66 -11.13 4.61 -10.89
C HIS A 66 -9.86 4.22 -10.14
N VAL A 67 -9.73 2.94 -9.79
CA VAL A 67 -8.67 2.45 -8.90
C VAL A 67 -7.67 1.61 -9.69
N THR A 68 -6.40 1.99 -9.65
CA THR A 68 -5.30 1.28 -10.30
C THR A 68 -4.38 0.68 -9.26
N GLY A 69 -4.13 -0.63 -9.33
CA GLY A 69 -3.13 -1.31 -8.50
C GLY A 69 -1.82 -1.53 -9.24
N ILE A 70 -0.69 -1.34 -8.57
CA ILE A 70 0.63 -1.79 -9.07
C ILE A 70 1.15 -2.89 -8.15
N THR A 71 1.45 -4.04 -8.72
CA THR A 71 2.14 -5.16 -8.04
C THR A 71 3.24 -5.69 -8.95
N ASN A 72 4.31 -6.26 -8.39
CA ASN A 72 5.34 -6.97 -9.17
C ASN A 72 5.01 -8.46 -9.39
N SER A 73 3.84 -8.93 -8.94
CA SER A 73 3.42 -10.32 -9.01
C SER A 73 2.25 -10.52 -9.97
N ASN A 74 2.48 -11.32 -11.02
CA ASN A 74 1.42 -11.72 -11.95
C ASN A 74 0.32 -12.53 -11.26
N ALA A 75 0.64 -13.32 -10.24
CA ALA A 75 -0.35 -14.08 -9.48
C ALA A 75 -1.30 -13.15 -8.71
N GLN A 76 -0.78 -12.11 -8.07
CA GLN A 76 -1.56 -11.08 -7.40
C GLN A 76 -2.45 -10.32 -8.38
N LYS A 77 -1.89 -9.88 -9.53
CA LYS A 77 -2.68 -9.26 -10.59
C LYS A 77 -3.85 -10.13 -11.04
N ASN A 78 -3.59 -11.41 -11.34
CA ASN A 78 -4.62 -12.33 -11.81
C ASN A 78 -5.71 -12.56 -10.75
N TYR A 79 -5.32 -12.63 -9.47
CA TYR A 79 -6.27 -12.74 -8.37
C TYR A 79 -7.19 -11.52 -8.30
N ILE A 80 -6.64 -10.30 -8.34
CA ILE A 80 -7.41 -9.05 -8.27
C ILE A 80 -8.39 -8.95 -9.44
N VAL A 81 -7.93 -9.24 -10.66
CA VAL A 81 -8.79 -9.22 -11.87
C VAL A 81 -9.94 -10.21 -11.71
N MET A 82 -9.66 -11.44 -11.28
CA MET A 82 -10.69 -12.45 -11.02
C MET A 82 -11.69 -11.99 -9.96
N GLN A 83 -11.25 -11.33 -8.88
CA GLN A 83 -12.15 -10.83 -7.84
C GLN A 83 -12.97 -9.64 -8.33
N ALA A 84 -12.38 -8.71 -9.07
CA ALA A 84 -13.09 -7.59 -9.68
C ALA A 84 -14.20 -8.09 -10.62
N GLU A 85 -13.93 -9.11 -11.44
CA GLU A 85 -14.94 -9.77 -12.28
C GLU A 85 -16.07 -10.41 -11.46
N LYS A 86 -15.74 -11.16 -10.41
CA LYS A 86 -16.73 -11.78 -9.50
C LYS A 86 -17.61 -10.75 -8.79
N LEU A 87 -17.02 -9.62 -8.41
CA LEU A 87 -17.70 -8.50 -7.75
C LEU A 87 -18.36 -7.53 -8.74
N GLN A 88 -18.25 -7.79 -10.04
CA GLN A 88 -18.78 -6.94 -11.13
C GLN A 88 -18.28 -5.49 -11.06
N LEU A 89 -17.01 -5.31 -10.69
CA LEU A 89 -16.34 -4.02 -10.62
C LEU A 89 -15.67 -3.72 -11.96
N SER A 90 -16.13 -2.67 -12.65
CA SER A 90 -15.57 -2.21 -13.93
C SER A 90 -14.58 -1.06 -13.79
N ASN A 91 -14.34 -0.61 -12.56
CA ASN A 91 -13.54 0.58 -12.23
C ASN A 91 -12.19 0.22 -11.59
N VAL A 92 -11.64 -0.94 -11.97
CA VAL A 92 -10.39 -1.50 -11.47
C VAL A 92 -9.44 -1.78 -12.63
N ASP A 93 -8.21 -1.28 -12.52
CA ASP A 93 -7.07 -1.65 -13.37
C ASP A 93 -5.94 -2.24 -12.52
N VAL A 94 -5.19 -3.19 -13.07
CA VAL A 94 -4.01 -3.74 -12.37
C VAL A 94 -2.81 -3.86 -13.31
N ILE A 95 -1.71 -3.27 -12.88
CA ILE A 95 -0.44 -3.24 -13.57
C ILE A 95 0.52 -4.20 -12.87
N SER A 96 1.08 -5.13 -13.64
CA SER A 96 2.16 -6.00 -13.16
C SER A 96 3.50 -5.38 -13.55
N ALA A 97 4.16 -4.73 -12.60
CA ALA A 97 5.44 -4.05 -12.82
C ALA A 97 6.25 -3.90 -11.53
N ASP A 98 7.56 -3.86 -11.69
CA ASP A 98 8.48 -3.36 -10.66
C ASP A 98 8.36 -1.83 -10.58
N VAL A 99 7.74 -1.32 -9.51
CA VAL A 99 7.48 0.12 -9.34
C VAL A 99 8.75 0.98 -9.42
N THR A 100 9.90 0.41 -9.06
CA THR A 100 11.17 1.13 -9.14
C THR A 100 11.58 1.45 -10.58
N LYS A 101 11.10 0.65 -11.55
CA LYS A 101 11.37 0.79 -12.99
C LYS A 101 10.16 1.22 -13.80
N PHE A 102 8.96 1.13 -13.25
CA PHE A 102 7.73 1.56 -13.90
C PHE A 102 7.76 3.08 -14.11
N GLU A 103 7.34 3.51 -15.29
CA GLU A 103 7.22 4.91 -15.67
C GLU A 103 5.83 5.14 -16.27
N THR A 104 5.23 6.28 -15.97
CA THR A 104 3.94 6.69 -16.53
C THR A 104 3.84 8.21 -16.53
N GLU A 105 3.05 8.73 -17.47
CA GLU A 105 2.63 10.13 -17.49
C GLU A 105 1.27 10.33 -16.80
N LYS A 106 0.62 9.24 -16.36
CA LYS A 106 -0.63 9.33 -15.61
C LYS A 106 -0.39 9.94 -14.24
N THR A 107 -1.34 10.76 -13.82
CA THR A 107 -1.41 11.37 -12.51
C THR A 107 -2.67 10.91 -11.78
N PHE A 108 -2.64 10.98 -10.45
CA PHE A 108 -3.68 10.46 -9.58
C PHE A 108 -4.03 11.46 -8.47
N ASP A 109 -5.32 11.53 -8.14
CA ASP A 109 -5.82 12.32 -7.00
C ASP A 109 -5.31 11.75 -5.67
N ARG A 110 -5.16 10.43 -5.60
CA ARG A 110 -4.79 9.71 -4.38
C ARG A 110 -3.79 8.62 -4.70
N ILE A 111 -2.72 8.57 -3.93
CA ILE A 111 -1.73 7.49 -3.99
C ILE A 111 -1.62 6.86 -2.61
N PHE A 112 -1.78 5.55 -2.54
CA PHE A 112 -1.54 4.73 -1.37
C PHE A 112 -0.22 3.98 -1.49
N VAL A 113 0.48 3.88 -0.37
CA VAL A 113 1.61 2.97 -0.17
C VAL A 113 1.40 2.33 1.20
N ILE A 114 0.80 1.14 1.25
CA ILE A 114 0.51 0.43 2.50
C ILE A 114 1.55 -0.66 2.70
N GLU A 115 2.43 -0.51 3.69
CA GLU A 115 3.48 -1.46 4.07
C GLU A 115 4.36 -1.97 2.91
N ALA A 116 4.53 -1.13 1.89
CA ALA A 116 5.37 -1.42 0.73
C ALA A 116 6.67 -0.60 0.70
N ILE A 117 6.75 0.48 1.48
CA ILE A 117 7.89 1.41 1.45
C ILE A 117 9.15 0.81 2.10
N GLU A 118 8.96 -0.14 3.01
CA GLU A 118 9.97 -0.89 3.74
C GLU A 118 10.90 -1.67 2.80
N HIS A 119 10.37 -2.06 1.65
CA HIS A 119 11.09 -2.78 0.60
C HIS A 119 11.87 -1.86 -0.34
N MET A 120 11.71 -0.54 -0.23
CA MET A 120 12.37 0.42 -1.11
C MET A 120 13.80 0.69 -0.67
N LYS A 121 14.76 0.31 -1.52
CA LYS A 121 16.19 0.59 -1.26
C LYS A 121 16.54 2.07 -1.31
N ASN A 122 15.83 2.85 -2.12
CA ASN A 122 16.06 4.29 -2.26
C ASN A 122 14.74 5.05 -2.10
N ILE A 123 14.36 5.29 -0.84
CA ILE A 123 13.12 5.97 -0.46
C ILE A 123 13.04 7.38 -1.07
N LYS A 124 14.16 8.11 -1.14
CA LYS A 124 14.17 9.46 -1.72
C LYS A 124 13.80 9.46 -3.20
N LEU A 125 14.34 8.52 -3.99
CA LEU A 125 13.98 8.39 -5.41
C LEU A 125 12.56 7.86 -5.58
N PHE A 126 12.14 6.92 -4.73
CA PHE A 126 10.78 6.39 -4.75
C PHE A 126 9.74 7.48 -4.51
N LEU A 127 9.89 8.26 -3.44
CA LEU A 127 9.01 9.38 -3.12
C LEU A 127 9.02 10.47 -4.21
N LYS A 128 10.19 10.77 -4.79
CA LYS A 128 10.29 11.66 -5.96
C LYS A 128 9.49 11.12 -7.15
N LYS A 129 9.57 9.83 -7.43
CA LYS A 129 8.79 9.18 -8.49
C LYS A 129 7.28 9.29 -8.21
N LEU A 130 6.83 8.97 -7.00
CA LEU A 130 5.41 9.11 -6.63
C LEU A 130 4.92 10.56 -6.80
N SER A 131 5.71 11.56 -6.40
CA SER A 131 5.33 12.97 -6.59
C SER A 131 5.13 13.38 -8.05
N SER A 132 5.78 12.68 -9.00
CA SER A 132 5.58 12.94 -10.42
C SER A 132 4.24 12.40 -10.93
N TRP A 133 3.67 11.41 -10.24
CA TRP A 133 2.36 10.80 -10.53
C TRP A 133 1.23 11.43 -9.72
N MET A 134 1.49 12.51 -8.98
CA MET A 134 0.46 13.22 -8.21
C MET A 134 -0.10 14.38 -9.03
N GLU A 135 -1.43 14.52 -8.97
CA GLU A 135 -2.12 15.76 -9.30
C GLU A 135 -1.69 16.91 -8.37
N GLU A 136 -1.97 18.16 -8.75
CA GLU A 136 -1.65 19.35 -7.93
C GLU A 136 -2.31 19.30 -6.54
N ASP A 137 -3.59 18.91 -6.50
CA ASP A 137 -4.37 18.68 -5.26
C ASP A 137 -4.31 17.21 -4.78
N GLY A 138 -3.37 16.44 -5.32
CA GLY A 138 -3.19 15.03 -5.02
C GLY A 138 -2.67 14.80 -3.60
N LEU A 139 -3.10 13.71 -2.97
CA LEU A 139 -2.58 13.28 -1.66
C LEU A 139 -1.88 11.93 -1.75
N LEU A 140 -0.70 11.86 -1.13
CA LEU A 140 0.02 10.63 -0.87
C LEU A 140 -0.24 10.18 0.57
N PHE A 141 -0.79 8.99 0.74
CA PHE A 141 -0.94 8.33 2.03
C PHE A 141 0.04 7.15 2.12
N VAL A 142 0.87 7.16 3.16
CA VAL A 142 1.85 6.09 3.43
C VAL A 142 1.55 5.49 4.79
N ASP A 143 1.38 4.18 4.82
CA ASP A 143 1.41 3.37 6.03
C ASP A 143 2.68 2.52 6.01
N HIS A 144 3.38 2.43 7.14
CA HIS A 144 4.56 1.61 7.28
C HIS A 144 4.75 1.14 8.71
N ILE A 145 5.28 -0.06 8.88
CA ILE A 145 5.71 -0.54 10.19
C ILE A 145 6.87 0.31 10.70
N CYS A 146 6.88 0.59 12.00
CA CYS A 146 7.89 1.46 12.57
C CYS A 146 8.29 1.10 13.99
N ASN A 147 9.52 1.49 14.34
CA ASN A 147 9.89 1.72 15.72
C ASN A 147 9.58 3.18 16.06
N LYS A 148 9.07 3.45 17.26
CA LYS A 148 8.72 4.83 17.64
C LYS A 148 9.91 5.81 17.68
N THR A 149 11.15 5.31 17.76
CA THR A 149 12.35 6.12 18.03
C THR A 149 13.40 6.05 16.93
N PHE A 150 13.78 4.86 16.46
CA PHE A 150 14.98 4.68 15.62
C PHE A 150 14.71 3.89 14.34
N ASN A 151 15.55 4.10 13.33
CA ASN A 151 15.53 3.29 12.09
C ASN A 151 16.47 2.09 12.27
N TYR A 152 16.16 0.96 11.65
CA TYR A 152 17.07 -0.17 11.53
C TYR A 152 16.74 -1.01 10.30
N HIS A 153 17.72 -1.74 9.76
CA HIS A 153 17.45 -2.79 8.79
C HIS A 153 17.00 -4.04 9.53
N PHE A 154 16.01 -4.75 8.97
CA PHE A 154 15.59 -6.03 9.55
C PHE A 154 16.62 -7.09 9.17
N GLU A 155 17.65 -7.20 10.01
CA GLU A 155 18.79 -8.10 9.81
C GLU A 155 19.35 -8.54 11.17
N ALA A 156 20.09 -9.65 11.16
CA ALA A 156 20.66 -10.24 12.36
C ALA A 156 21.56 -9.23 13.10
N LEU A 157 21.31 -9.04 14.40
CA LEU A 157 22.12 -8.16 15.25
C LEU A 157 23.51 -8.72 15.51
N ASP A 158 23.57 -10.03 15.74
CA ASP A 158 24.79 -10.81 15.99
C ASP A 158 24.61 -12.24 15.46
N GLU A 159 25.58 -13.11 15.74
CA GLU A 159 25.59 -14.50 15.27
C GLU A 159 24.51 -15.38 15.93
N ASP A 160 23.93 -14.94 17.06
CA ASP A 160 22.89 -15.67 17.79
C ASP A 160 21.47 -15.34 17.28
N ASP A 161 21.30 -14.24 16.53
CA ASP A 161 20.02 -13.87 15.91
C ASP A 161 19.73 -14.70 14.66
N TRP A 162 19.24 -15.91 14.89
CA TRP A 162 18.72 -16.79 13.86
C TRP A 162 17.38 -16.33 13.27
N TYR A 163 16.63 -15.47 13.98
CA TYR A 163 15.25 -15.12 13.64
C TYR A 163 15.20 -14.17 12.45
N SER A 164 15.98 -13.08 12.48
CA SER A 164 15.87 -12.02 11.48
C SER A 164 16.10 -12.53 10.05
N GLY A 165 17.18 -13.29 9.84
CA GLY A 165 17.52 -13.88 8.54
C GLY A 165 16.65 -15.08 8.13
N PHE A 166 15.99 -15.74 9.09
CA PHE A 166 15.04 -16.80 8.82
C PHE A 166 13.71 -16.26 8.26
N ILE A 167 13.21 -15.15 8.81
CA ILE A 167 11.96 -14.53 8.37
C ILE A 167 12.14 -13.76 7.05
N LEU A 168 13.23 -12.98 6.93
CA LEU A 168 13.45 -12.11 5.79
C LEU A 168 14.91 -12.18 5.28
N PRO A 169 15.13 -12.32 3.96
CA PRO A 169 16.47 -12.26 3.39
C PRO A 169 17.16 -10.93 3.68
N LYS A 170 18.48 -10.99 3.94
CA LYS A 170 19.27 -9.82 4.32
C LYS A 170 19.07 -8.63 3.37
N GLY A 171 18.82 -7.47 3.96
CA GLY A 171 18.69 -6.20 3.28
C GLY A 171 17.37 -5.98 2.55
N CYS A 172 16.39 -6.89 2.58
CA CYS A 172 15.13 -6.70 1.84
C CYS A 172 14.14 -5.73 2.51
N VAL A 173 14.29 -5.45 3.82
CA VAL A 173 13.37 -4.64 4.61
C VAL A 173 14.13 -3.64 5.49
N THR A 174 13.62 -2.41 5.52
CA THR A 174 14.06 -1.36 6.46
C THR A 174 12.88 -0.96 7.33
N ILE A 175 13.07 -1.03 8.65
CA ILE A 175 12.11 -0.54 9.63
C ILE A 175 12.48 0.90 9.95
N LEU A 176 11.61 1.82 9.56
CA LEU A 176 11.81 3.24 9.79
C LEU A 176 11.36 3.63 11.20
N SER A 177 11.88 4.74 11.70
CA SER A 177 11.31 5.43 12.83
C SER A 177 10.00 6.09 12.43
N ALA A 178 9.09 6.27 13.38
CA ALA A 178 7.80 6.94 13.14
C ALA A 178 7.95 8.34 12.49
N SER A 179 9.08 9.03 12.72
CA SER A 179 9.36 10.35 12.15
C SER A 179 10.27 10.34 10.91
N ALA A 180 10.75 9.18 10.46
CA ALA A 180 11.80 9.11 9.44
C ALA A 180 11.40 9.79 8.13
N LEU A 181 10.17 9.55 7.67
CA LEU A 181 9.67 10.07 6.40
C LEU A 181 9.57 11.60 6.37
N LEU A 182 9.52 12.27 7.54
CA LEU A 182 9.54 13.74 7.61
C LEU A 182 10.81 14.35 7.01
N TYR A 183 11.91 13.61 6.99
CA TYR A 183 13.20 14.04 6.43
C TYR A 183 13.29 13.83 4.91
N PHE A 184 12.29 13.23 4.28
CA PHE A 184 12.25 12.94 2.85
C PHE A 184 11.36 13.91 2.04
N GLN A 185 10.97 15.05 2.62
CA GLN A 185 10.05 16.01 2.00
C GLN A 185 10.67 16.88 0.88
N VAL A 186 11.94 16.69 0.53
CA VAL A 186 12.62 17.55 -0.44
C VAL A 186 12.08 17.31 -1.86
N LYS A 187 11.23 18.24 -2.34
CA LYS A 187 10.53 18.28 -3.65
C LYS A 187 9.32 17.36 -3.83
N LEU A 188 8.53 17.13 -2.76
CA LEU A 188 7.22 16.44 -2.90
C LEU A 188 6.07 17.39 -3.33
N ILE A 189 6.28 18.70 -3.23
CA ILE A 189 5.31 19.73 -3.62
C ILE A 189 5.88 20.42 -4.87
N LYS A 190 5.11 20.42 -5.97
CA LYS A 190 5.47 21.13 -7.21
C LYS A 190 5.36 22.64 -7.01
#